data_AF-A0A3M1WVT9-F1
#
_entry.id   AF-A0A3M1WVT9-F1
#
_cell.length_a   1.000
_cell.length_b   1.000
_cell.length_c   1.000
_cell.angle_alpha   90.00
_cell.angle_beta   90.00
_cell.angle_gamma   90.00
#
_symmetry.space_group_name_H-M   'P 1'
#
loop_
_entity.id
_entity.type
_entity.pdbx_description
1 polymer ?
#
loop_
_entity_poly.entity_id
_entity_poly.type
_entity_poly.pdbx_seq_one_letter_code
_entity_poly.pdbx_strand_id
1 'polypeptide(L)' 'MPTYTYECKKCGNEFELVLSFRDYEAKKDRRCPACGSKNIVQTLAPFYAKTSKKS' A
#
# COMPACT_ATOMS: atom_id res chain seq x y z
N MET A 1 -4.21 12.15 5.06
CA MET A 1 -3.18 11.12 5.33
C MET A 1 -3.19 10.16 4.15
N PRO A 2 -2.05 9.89 3.49
CA PRO A 2 -2.01 9.00 2.33
C PRO A 2 -2.20 7.54 2.77
N THR A 3 -3.17 6.87 2.16
CA THR A 3 -3.36 5.42 2.21
C THR A 3 -2.49 4.77 1.16
N TYR A 4 -1.79 3.70 1.54
CA TYR A 4 -0.96 2.93 0.63
C TYR A 4 -1.41 1.47 0.69
N THR A 5 -1.69 0.90 -0.47
CA THR A 5 -2.07 -0.51 -0.59
C THR A 5 -0.83 -1.38 -0.71
N TYR A 6 -0.86 -2.52 -0.04
CA TYR A 6 0.22 -3.48 -0.02
C TYR A 6 -0.33 -4.89 -0.28
N GLU A 7 0.38 -5.67 -1.08
CA GLU A 7 0.09 -7.06 -1.38
C GLU A 7 1.23 -7.96 -0.91
N CYS A 8 0.92 -9.02 -0.16
CA CYS A 8 1.92 -10.01 0.21
C CYS A 8 2.12 -11.05 -0.89
N LYS A 9 3.32 -11.11 -1.48
CA LYS A 9 3.66 -12.12 -2.51
C LYS A 9 3.67 -13.57 -2.03
N LYS A 10 3.63 -13.82 -0.72
CA LYS A 10 3.62 -15.20 -0.18
C LYS A 10 2.22 -15.77 -0.01
N CYS A 11 1.27 -14.96 0.44
CA CYS A 11 -0.10 -15.42 0.71
C CYS A 11 -1.15 -14.79 -0.20
N GLY A 12 -0.79 -13.79 -1.00
CA GLY A 12 -1.70 -13.09 -1.91
C GLY A 12 -2.67 -12.13 -1.22
N ASN A 13 -2.52 -11.89 0.09
CA ASN A 13 -3.40 -10.98 0.82
C ASN A 13 -3.01 -9.53 0.54
N GLU A 14 -4.00 -8.74 0.10
CA GLU A 14 -3.93 -7.28 0.03
C GLU A 14 -4.42 -6.64 1.33
N PHE A 15 -3.75 -5.57 1.73
CA PHE A 15 -4.12 -4.76 2.89
C PHE A 15 -3.71 -3.31 2.69
N GLU A 16 -4.50 -2.41 3.27
CA GLU A 16 -4.29 -0.97 3.18
C GLU A 16 -3.65 -0.46 4.47
N LEU A 17 -2.61 0.37 4.33
CA LEU A 17 -1.95 1.03 5.44
C LEU A 17 -2.01 2.55 5.27
N VAL A 18 -2.56 3.23 6.27
CA VAL A 18 -2.46 4.69 6.38
C VAL A 18 -1.07 5.01 6.92
N LEU A 19 -0.22 5.66 6.12
CA LEU A 19 1.14 5.99 6.54
C LEU A 19 1.40 7.48 6.40
N SER A 20 2.07 8.03 7.41
CA SER A 20 2.67 9.35 7.29
C SER A 20 3.97 9.24 6.48
N PHE A 21 4.36 10.29 5.77
CA PHE A 21 5.63 10.31 5.01
C PHE A 21 6.84 9.89 5.86
N ARG A 22 6.86 10.29 7.14
CA ARG A 22 7.90 9.90 8.11
C ARG A 22 7.96 8.38 8.36
N ASP A 23 6.81 7.71 8.40
CA ASP A 23 6.72 6.24 8.53
C ASP A 23 7.07 5.50 7.24
N TYR A 24 6.88 6.15 6.08
CA TYR A 24 7.32 5.60 4.81
C TYR A 24 8.85 5.56 4.70
N GLU A 25 9.54 6.65 5.08
CA GLU A 25 11.00 6.71 5.13
C GLU A 25 11.62 5.81 6.21
N ALA A 26 10.95 5.63 7.34
CA ALA A 26 11.47 4.88 8.47
C ALA A 26 11.68 3.38 8.20
N LYS A 27 11.19 2.82 7.07
CA LYS A 27 11.53 1.47 6.55
C LYS A 27 11.54 0.32 7.59
N LYS A 28 10.80 0.44 8.69
CA LYS A 28 10.80 -0.58 9.75
C LYS A 28 9.94 -1.76 9.33
N ASP A 29 10.58 -2.81 8.86
CA ASP A 29 10.12 -4.20 8.87
C ASP A 29 8.60 -4.39 8.73
N ARG A 30 8.02 -3.94 7.62
CA ARG A 30 6.62 -4.25 7.32
C ARG A 30 6.53 -5.77 7.16
N ARG A 31 5.68 -6.40 7.96
CA ARG A 31 5.36 -7.82 7.86
C ARG A 31 3.91 -7.97 7.47
N CYS A 32 3.62 -8.96 6.63
CA CYS A 32 2.23 -9.30 6.35
C CYS A 32 1.55 -9.75 7.65
N PRO A 33 0.40 -9.15 8.03
CA PRO A 33 -0.30 -9.53 9.26
C PRO A 33 -0.82 -10.97 9.23
N ALA A 34 -1.00 -11.56 8.05
CA ALA A 34 -1.51 -12.92 7.90
C ALA A 34 -0.44 -14.02 8.00
N CYS A 35 0.78 -13.78 7.49
CA CYS A 35 1.81 -14.82 7.39
C CYS A 35 3.17 -14.44 8.01
N GLY A 36 3.33 -13.20 8.49
CA GLY A 36 4.58 -12.71 9.07
C GLY A 36 5.72 -12.49 8.06
N SER A 37 5.48 -12.72 6.76
CA SER A 37 6.48 -12.55 5.70
C SER A 37 6.84 -11.08 5.51
N LYS A 38 8.14 -10.81 5.27
CA LYS A 38 8.65 -9.48 4.86
C LYS A 38 8.51 -9.21 3.36
N ASN A 39 8.14 -10.23 2.58
CA ASN A 39 7.93 -10.10 1.13
C ASN A 39 6.54 -9.51 0.84
N ILE A 40 6.46 -8.18 0.95
CA ILE A 40 5.27 -7.39 0.64
C ILE A 40 5.66 -6.37 -0.43
N VAL A 41 4.80 -6.18 -1.42
CA VAL A 41 4.95 -5.16 -2.46
C VAL A 41 3.86 -4.12 -2.31
N GLN A 42 4.22 -2.87 -2.58
CA GLN A 42 3.24 -1.79 -2.61
C GLN A 42 2.46 -1.88 -3.92
N THR A 43 1.16 -2.15 -3.83
CA THR A 43 0.24 -2.03 -4.95
C THR A 43 -0.28 -0.59 -4.95
N LEU A 44 -0.02 0.17 -6.01
CA LEU A 44 -0.70 1.44 -6.20
C LEU A 44 -2.04 1.09 -6.82
N ALA A 45 -3.12 1.24 -6.06
CA ALA A 45 -4.46 1.15 -6.63
C ALA A 45 -4.55 2.16 -7.79
N PRO A 46 -5.13 1.78 -8.94
CA PRO A 46 -5.28 2.70 -10.06
C PRO A 46 -6.18 3.87 -9.63
N PHE A 47 -5.58 5.03 -9.37
CA PHE A 47 -6.35 6.23 -9.11
C PHE A 47 -6.86 6.75 -10.46
N TYR A 48 -8.17 6.66 -10.68
CA TYR A 48 -8.79 7.33 -11.81
C TYR A 48 -9.01 8.78 -11.41
N ALA A 49 -8.16 9.67 -11.93
CA ALA A 49 -8.41 11.11 -11.84
C ALA A 49 -9.70 11.39 -12.60
N LYS A 50 -10.81 11.58 -11.87
CA LYS A 50 -12.06 12.13 -12.43
C LYS A 50 -11.77 13.56 -12.85
N THR A 51 -11.29 13.74 -14.07
CA THR A 51 -11.33 15.03 -14.72
C THR A 51 -12.78 15.29 -15.09
N SER A 52 -13.35 16.36 -14.53
CA SER A 52 -14.62 16.87 -15.04
C SER A 52 -14.43 17.14 -16.53
N LYS A 53 -15.29 16.57 -17.38
CA LYS A 53 -15.38 16.83 -18.82
C LYS A 53 -14.96 18.27 -19.12
N LYS A 54 -13.90 18.46 -19.90
CA LYS A 54 -13.70 19.69 -20.65
C LYS A 54 -14.65 19.60 -21.84
N SER A 55 -15.85 20.16 -21.68
CA SER A 55 -16.76 20.40 -22.80
C SER A 55 -16.24 21.51 -23.69
#